data_AF-A0A139XCE5-F1
#
_entry.id   AF-A0A139XCE5-F1
#
_cell.length_a   1.000
_cell.length_b   1.000
_cell.length_c   1.000
_cell.angle_alpha   90.00
_cell.angle_beta   90.00
_cell.angle_gamma   90.00
#
_symmetry.space_group_name_H-M   'P 1'
#
loop_
_entity.id
_entity.type
_entity.pdbx_description
1 polymer ?
#
loop_
_entity_poly.entity_id
_entity_poly.type
_entity_poly.pdbx_seq_one_letter_code
_entity_poly.pdbx_strand_id
1 'polypeptide(L)'
;MKKIDEEKIMTIIEDTNNFDGLLKSDDVRTGFISGETFKNKPVQYSVVDGLAIFEGCIVLGTVEEMEQKTAAILAGEDIEEDEASRGVFIPGKQFRWPNGIVPYEIDPSLPKQERVRDAIAHWQQNTIIRFVQRTNSNANQHPNYIRFRPGNGCSSRVGMQGGEQHITLGDGCSTGAAVHEIGHALGLWHEQSREDRDRHIQIHWQNIESSHVHNFNQHITDGDDHASYDYDSIMHYGATAFSKNGQPTITTVSPGKSIGQRKSLSRGDIDTIHFLYQGTTSQSRPYTIRQGDTLFIIAERELKDGNRWREIMKTLNGGSFTEQEAGNLQPGQVVYLPLN
;
A
#
# COMPACT_ATOMS: atom_id res chain seq x y z
N MET A 1 -23.06 -27.56 4.59
CA MET A 1 -22.89 -27.05 3.20
C MET A 1 -23.95 -25.97 2.97
N LYS A 2 -23.63 -24.71 3.30
CA LYS A 2 -24.45 -23.56 2.89
C LYS A 2 -23.69 -22.92 1.74
N LYS A 3 -24.29 -22.95 0.54
CA LYS A 3 -23.86 -22.14 -0.60
C LYS A 3 -23.85 -20.70 -0.12
N ILE A 4 -22.66 -20.11 -0.05
CA ILE A 4 -22.52 -18.66 0.06
C ILE A 4 -22.90 -18.14 -1.33
N ASP A 5 -23.78 -17.16 -1.32
CA ASP A 5 -24.50 -16.62 -2.46
C ASP A 5 -23.54 -15.90 -3.42
N GLU A 6 -23.21 -16.55 -4.54
CA GLU A 6 -22.29 -16.05 -5.58
C GLU A 6 -22.78 -14.76 -6.24
N GLU A 7 -24.06 -14.41 -6.11
CA GLU A 7 -24.65 -13.19 -6.67
C GLU A 7 -24.44 -11.92 -5.82
N LYS A 8 -23.96 -12.04 -4.57
CA LYS A 8 -23.61 -10.88 -3.74
C LYS A 8 -22.17 -10.38 -3.95
N ILE A 9 -21.42 -11.04 -4.83
CA ILE A 9 -19.94 -11.03 -4.84
C ILE A 9 -19.34 -10.16 -5.97
N MET A 10 -20.15 -9.48 -6.80
CA MET A 10 -19.67 -8.59 -7.88
C MET A 10 -20.06 -7.11 -7.74
N THR A 11 -20.67 -6.69 -6.63
CA THR A 11 -21.23 -5.33 -6.48
C THR A 11 -20.77 -4.61 -5.21
N ILE A 12 -19.47 -4.64 -4.91
CA ILE A 12 -18.91 -3.85 -3.80
C ILE A 12 -17.91 -2.86 -4.38
N ILE A 13 -18.43 -1.73 -4.87
CA ILE A 13 -17.91 -0.35 -4.79
C ILE A 13 -18.88 0.49 -5.65
N GLU A 14 -20.05 0.81 -5.11
CA GLU A 14 -21.02 1.76 -5.69
C GLU A 14 -20.77 3.18 -5.17
N ASP A 15 -19.50 3.64 -5.15
CA ASP A 15 -19.19 5.04 -4.89
C ASP A 15 -18.68 5.67 -6.20
N THR A 16 -19.61 6.25 -6.96
CA THR A 16 -19.36 6.89 -8.27
C THR A 16 -18.73 8.28 -8.14
N ASN A 17 -18.40 8.71 -6.92
CA ASN A 17 -17.63 9.93 -6.74
C ASN A 17 -16.17 9.63 -7.06
N ASN A 18 -15.71 10.08 -8.23
CA ASN A 18 -14.30 10.18 -8.63
C ASN A 18 -13.53 11.18 -7.72
N PHE A 19 -13.73 11.13 -6.41
CA PHE A 19 -12.91 11.86 -5.47
C PHE A 19 -11.58 11.11 -5.34
N ASP A 20 -10.59 11.60 -6.08
CA ASP A 20 -9.25 11.00 -6.10
C ASP A 20 -8.49 11.18 -4.78
N GLY A 21 -8.99 11.96 -3.82
CA GLY A 21 -8.32 12.14 -2.53
C GLY A 21 -7.06 12.99 -2.56
N LEU A 22 -6.68 13.47 -3.75
CA LEU A 22 -5.42 14.17 -3.99
C LEU A 22 -5.32 15.46 -3.17
N LEU A 23 -4.24 15.53 -2.42
CA LEU A 23 -3.84 16.68 -1.64
C LEU A 23 -3.21 17.74 -2.54
N LYS A 24 -3.52 19.01 -2.23
CA LYS A 24 -3.06 20.17 -2.98
C LYS A 24 -2.49 21.21 -2.02
N SER A 25 -1.37 21.79 -2.41
CA SER A 25 -0.83 23.01 -1.81
C SER A 25 -0.16 23.87 -2.88
N ASP A 26 -0.19 25.19 -2.66
CA ASP A 26 0.60 26.14 -3.44
C ASP A 26 2.03 26.30 -2.90
N ASP A 27 2.30 25.79 -1.69
CA ASP A 27 3.66 25.67 -1.15
C ASP A 27 4.31 24.40 -1.74
N VAL A 28 5.09 24.62 -2.79
CA VAL A 28 5.84 23.57 -3.50
C VAL A 28 7.32 23.75 -3.22
N ARG A 29 7.95 22.69 -2.71
CA ARG A 29 9.39 22.67 -2.39
C ARG A 29 10.09 21.61 -3.21
N THR A 30 11.42 21.72 -3.29
CA THR A 30 12.27 20.72 -3.93
C THR A 30 13.05 20.00 -2.86
N GLY A 31 13.07 18.67 -2.93
CA GLY A 31 13.92 17.84 -2.10
C GLY A 31 14.53 16.71 -2.91
N PHE A 32 15.19 15.80 -2.22
CA PHE A 32 15.89 14.69 -2.85
C PHE A 32 15.41 13.34 -2.32
N ILE A 33 15.28 12.42 -3.25
CA ILE A 33 14.84 11.05 -3.02
C ILE A 33 15.90 10.09 -3.55
N SER A 34 15.93 8.88 -2.99
CA SER A 34 16.89 7.83 -3.38
C SER A 34 16.16 6.50 -3.41
N GLY A 35 16.48 5.69 -4.41
CA GLY A 35 16.07 4.30 -4.54
C GLY A 35 17.29 3.40 -4.69
N GLU A 36 17.12 2.10 -4.92
CA GLU A 36 18.28 1.21 -5.08
C GLU A 36 19.05 1.43 -6.40
N THR A 37 18.40 1.97 -7.44
CA THR A 37 19.02 2.23 -8.76
C THR A 37 19.43 3.69 -8.98
N PHE A 38 18.97 4.63 -8.14
CA PHE A 38 19.29 6.05 -8.27
C PHE A 38 19.50 6.68 -6.89
N LYS A 39 20.40 7.65 -6.80
CA LYS A 39 20.64 8.42 -5.57
C LYS A 39 20.41 9.89 -5.81
N ASN A 40 19.87 10.58 -4.81
CA ASN A 40 19.73 12.03 -4.79
C ASN A 40 19.02 12.58 -6.04
N LYS A 41 17.94 11.92 -6.46
CA LYS A 41 17.10 12.42 -7.56
C LYS A 41 16.26 13.59 -7.02
N PRO A 42 16.33 14.78 -7.65
CA PRO A 42 15.51 15.91 -7.22
C PRO A 42 14.06 15.65 -7.57
N VAL A 43 13.16 15.96 -6.63
CA VAL A 43 11.71 15.94 -6.83
C VAL A 43 11.08 17.16 -6.22
N GLN A 44 9.94 17.56 -6.75
CA GLN A 44 9.10 18.58 -6.16
C GLN A 44 7.96 17.91 -5.38
N TYR A 45 7.60 18.50 -4.25
CA TYR A 45 6.49 18.04 -3.41
C TYR A 45 5.69 19.23 -2.89
N SER A 46 4.40 19.00 -2.64
CA SER A 46 3.51 19.93 -1.96
C SER A 46 3.62 19.79 -0.44
N VAL A 47 3.67 20.91 0.28
CA VAL A 47 3.58 20.93 1.75
C VAL A 47 2.12 20.93 2.18
N VAL A 48 1.70 19.86 2.86
CA VAL A 48 0.33 19.71 3.36
C VAL A 48 0.38 19.18 4.80
N ASP A 49 -0.16 19.94 5.74
CA ASP A 49 -0.21 19.57 7.16
C ASP A 49 1.15 19.14 7.75
N GLY A 50 2.24 19.79 7.32
CA GLY A 50 3.61 19.49 7.76
C GLY A 50 4.23 18.24 7.11
N LEU A 51 3.54 17.62 6.14
CA LEU A 51 4.03 16.49 5.35
C LEU A 51 4.47 16.94 3.95
N ALA A 52 5.50 16.28 3.43
CA ALA A 52 5.94 16.39 2.05
C ALA A 52 5.14 15.41 1.18
N ILE A 53 4.20 15.94 0.40
CA ILE A 53 3.31 15.17 -0.46
C ILE A 53 3.78 15.21 -1.90
N PHE A 54 4.12 14.05 -2.42
CA PHE A 54 4.49 13.80 -3.80
C PHE A 54 3.30 13.22 -4.57
N GLU A 55 3.08 13.66 -5.81
CA GLU A 55 2.00 13.17 -6.66
C GLU A 55 0.63 13.13 -5.93
N GLY A 56 0.35 14.14 -5.11
CA GLY A 56 -0.94 14.33 -4.45
C GLY A 56 -1.33 13.35 -3.33
N CYS A 57 -0.76 12.15 -3.23
CA CYS A 57 -1.14 11.18 -2.19
C CYS A 57 0.05 10.37 -1.63
N ILE A 58 1.26 10.55 -2.17
CA ILE A 58 2.45 9.84 -1.67
C ILE A 58 3.14 10.70 -0.61
N VAL A 59 3.20 10.21 0.63
CA VAL A 59 3.96 10.85 1.70
C VAL A 59 5.43 10.48 1.57
N LEU A 60 6.32 11.47 1.40
CA LEU A 60 7.77 11.24 1.39
C LEU A 60 8.37 11.25 2.80
N GLY A 61 7.75 12.01 3.70
CA GLY A 61 8.26 12.30 5.04
C GLY A 61 7.56 13.51 5.63
N THR A 62 7.98 13.91 6.82
CA THR A 62 7.70 15.26 7.30
C THR A 62 8.49 16.27 6.47
N VAL A 63 8.01 17.51 6.40
CA VAL A 63 8.76 18.58 5.72
C VAL A 63 10.13 18.78 6.37
N GLU A 64 10.20 18.69 7.69
CA GLU A 64 11.45 18.81 8.44
C GLU A 64 12.47 17.72 8.05
N GLU A 65 12.04 16.45 7.99
CA GLU A 65 12.89 15.34 7.53
C GLU A 65 13.42 15.59 6.11
N MET A 66 12.55 16.05 5.20
CA MET A 66 12.92 16.32 3.81
C MET A 66 13.90 17.49 3.69
N GLU A 67 13.72 18.54 4.49
CA GLU A 67 14.61 19.70 4.50
C GLU A 67 15.98 19.37 5.07
N GLN A 68 16.04 18.61 6.18
CA GLN A 68 17.28 18.14 6.76
C GLN A 68 18.06 17.27 5.77
N LYS A 69 17.40 16.30 5.13
CA LYS A 69 18.01 15.46 4.09
C LYS A 69 18.52 16.28 2.92
N THR A 70 17.74 17.26 2.47
CA THR A 70 18.12 18.15 1.37
C THR A 70 19.34 18.98 1.72
N ALA A 71 19.39 19.55 2.93
CA ALA A 71 20.52 20.33 3.39
C ALA A 71 21.80 19.49 3.46
N ALA A 72 21.73 18.27 3.99
CA ALA A 72 22.87 17.36 4.07
C ALA A 72 23.39 16.95 2.69
N ILE A 73 22.50 16.61 1.74
CA ILE A 73 22.89 16.30 0.34
C ILE A 73 23.58 17.51 -0.31
N LEU A 74 23.03 18.71 -0.15
CA LEU A 74 23.60 19.94 -0.71
C LEU A 74 24.93 20.33 -0.05
N ALA A 75 25.15 19.93 1.20
CA ALA A 75 26.41 20.09 1.92
C ALA A 75 27.48 19.06 1.50
N GLY A 76 27.13 18.08 0.64
CA GLY A 76 28.04 17.02 0.20
C GLY A 76 28.29 15.96 1.27
N GLU A 77 27.38 15.83 2.25
CA GLU A 77 27.46 14.79 3.26
C GLU A 77 27.05 13.44 2.67
N ASP A 78 27.85 12.40 2.94
CA ASP A 78 27.46 11.02 2.69
C ASP A 78 26.38 10.64 3.72
N ILE A 79 25.12 10.80 3.35
CA ILE A 79 24.01 10.38 4.20
C ILE A 79 23.99 8.85 4.25
N GLU A 80 24.43 8.28 5.38
CA GLU A 80 24.07 6.91 5.75
C GLU A 80 22.54 6.88 5.93
N GLU A 81 21.84 6.33 4.94
CA GLU A 81 20.39 6.32 4.91
C GLU A 81 19.83 5.51 6.09
N ASP A 82 19.39 6.21 7.13
CA ASP A 82 18.64 5.64 8.25
C ASP A 82 17.33 5.03 7.72
N GLU A 83 16.92 3.86 8.24
CA GLU A 83 15.86 3.02 7.64
C GLU A 83 14.52 3.76 7.43
N ALA A 84 14.26 4.84 8.18
CA ALA A 84 13.04 5.63 8.14
C ALA A 84 12.96 6.71 7.01
N SER A 85 14.06 6.99 6.30
CA SER A 85 14.20 8.14 5.38
C SER A 85 14.35 7.80 3.88
N ARG A 86 14.16 6.53 3.52
CA ARG A 86 14.25 6.04 2.13
C ARG A 86 12.93 6.21 1.39
N GLY A 87 12.62 7.44 1.03
CA GLY A 87 11.51 7.78 0.14
C GLY A 87 11.90 7.63 -1.33
N VAL A 88 10.97 6.98 -2.06
CA VAL A 88 10.82 6.81 -3.52
C VAL A 88 11.48 5.60 -4.13
N PHE A 89 10.60 4.65 -4.49
CA PHE A 89 10.82 3.34 -5.05
C PHE A 89 11.92 2.56 -4.35
N ILE A 90 11.52 1.50 -3.67
CA ILE A 90 12.50 0.67 -3.03
C ILE A 90 12.46 -0.73 -3.64
N PRO A 91 13.23 -0.95 -4.71
CA PRO A 91 13.65 -2.29 -5.04
C PRO A 91 14.61 -2.75 -3.91
N GLY A 92 14.63 -4.07 -3.68
CA GLY A 92 15.16 -4.68 -2.47
C GLY A 92 14.07 -5.25 -1.58
N LYS A 93 14.24 -6.53 -1.21
CA LYS A 93 13.28 -7.29 -0.38
C LYS A 93 12.99 -6.64 0.97
N GLN A 94 13.88 -5.80 1.48
CA GLN A 94 13.79 -5.14 2.78
C GLN A 94 12.63 -4.15 2.90
N PHE A 95 12.07 -3.68 1.78
CA PHE A 95 10.96 -2.73 1.75
C PHE A 95 9.63 -3.37 1.36
N ARG A 96 9.66 -4.68 1.10
CA ARG A 96 8.46 -5.48 0.98
C ARG A 96 8.03 -5.88 2.38
N TRP A 97 6.73 -5.88 2.60
CA TRP A 97 6.14 -6.52 3.78
C TRP A 97 6.60 -7.99 3.83
N PRO A 98 7.26 -8.44 4.90
CA PRO A 98 7.82 -9.78 4.97
C PRO A 98 6.77 -10.85 4.66
N ASN A 99 7.08 -11.70 3.68
CA ASN A 99 6.21 -12.77 3.18
C ASN A 99 4.81 -12.32 2.72
N GLY A 100 4.65 -11.06 2.32
CA GLY A 100 3.36 -10.50 1.92
C GLY A 100 2.38 -10.36 3.08
N ILE A 101 2.84 -10.36 4.33
CA ILE A 101 2.00 -10.20 5.51
C ILE A 101 2.07 -8.76 6.00
N VAL A 102 0.91 -8.11 6.05
CA VAL A 102 0.75 -6.70 6.45
C VAL A 102 -0.04 -6.63 7.76
N PRO A 103 0.64 -6.44 8.91
CA PRO A 103 -0.06 -6.17 10.15
C PRO A 103 -0.71 -4.78 10.11
N TYR A 104 -1.90 -4.65 10.68
CA TYR A 104 -2.63 -3.38 10.64
C TYR A 104 -3.44 -3.07 11.89
N GLU A 105 -3.63 -1.78 12.14
CA GLU A 105 -4.57 -1.23 13.11
C GLU A 105 -5.53 -0.26 12.42
N ILE A 106 -6.75 -0.17 12.92
CA ILE A 106 -7.72 0.85 12.52
C ILE A 106 -7.89 1.77 13.71
N ASP A 107 -7.54 3.05 13.54
CA ASP A 107 -7.77 4.04 14.58
C ASP A 107 -9.27 4.09 14.92
N PRO A 108 -9.66 3.96 16.20
CA PRO A 108 -11.07 3.99 16.60
C PRO A 108 -11.80 5.27 16.17
N SER A 109 -11.07 6.38 15.99
CA SER A 109 -11.62 7.66 15.53
C SER A 109 -11.83 7.74 14.02
N LEU A 110 -11.31 6.80 13.22
CA LEU A 110 -11.51 6.78 11.77
C LEU A 110 -13.00 6.53 11.46
N PRO A 111 -13.72 7.45 10.81
CA PRO A 111 -15.07 7.19 10.35
C PRO A 111 -15.09 6.14 9.22
N LYS A 112 -16.25 5.51 9.02
CA LYS A 112 -16.50 4.55 7.93
C LYS A 112 -15.47 3.41 7.87
N GLN A 113 -15.06 2.86 9.02
CA GLN A 113 -14.02 1.81 9.09
C GLN A 113 -14.28 0.57 8.21
N GLU A 114 -15.53 0.29 7.84
CA GLU A 114 -15.87 -0.79 6.91
C GLU A 114 -15.16 -0.62 5.55
N ARG A 115 -14.94 0.60 5.06
CA ARG A 115 -14.18 0.84 3.81
C ARG A 115 -12.76 0.26 3.85
N VAL A 116 -12.13 0.26 5.03
CA VAL A 116 -10.81 -0.33 5.23
C VAL A 116 -10.90 -1.85 5.23
N ARG A 117 -11.92 -2.42 5.89
CA ARG A 117 -12.13 -3.88 5.93
C ARG A 117 -12.45 -4.44 4.56
N ASP A 118 -13.26 -3.73 3.77
CA ASP A 118 -13.60 -4.09 2.40
C ASP A 118 -12.37 -4.00 1.49
N ALA A 119 -11.57 -2.94 1.61
CA ALA A 119 -10.33 -2.80 0.85
C ALA A 119 -9.32 -3.92 1.18
N ILE A 120 -9.15 -4.25 2.47
CA ILE A 120 -8.34 -5.38 2.92
C ILE A 120 -8.88 -6.70 2.35
N ALA A 121 -10.19 -6.92 2.41
CA ALA A 121 -10.82 -8.11 1.84
C ALA A 121 -10.56 -8.22 0.34
N HIS A 122 -10.66 -7.11 -0.40
CA HIS A 122 -10.38 -7.03 -1.83
C HIS A 122 -8.95 -7.47 -2.15
N TRP A 123 -7.95 -6.96 -1.43
CA TRP A 123 -6.55 -7.36 -1.60
C TRP A 123 -6.32 -8.85 -1.30
N GLN A 124 -6.90 -9.37 -0.22
CA GLN A 124 -6.71 -10.78 0.18
C GLN A 124 -7.38 -11.76 -0.78
N GLN A 125 -8.50 -11.38 -1.40
CA GLN A 125 -9.23 -12.22 -2.36
C GLN A 125 -8.53 -12.29 -3.72
N ASN A 126 -7.87 -11.20 -4.15
CA ASN A 126 -7.32 -11.09 -5.50
C ASN A 126 -5.81 -11.33 -5.57
N THR A 127 -5.11 -11.36 -4.43
CA THR A 127 -3.64 -11.46 -4.40
C THR A 127 -3.14 -12.43 -3.32
N ILE A 128 -1.82 -12.62 -3.29
CA ILE A 128 -1.13 -13.37 -2.23
C ILE A 128 -0.98 -12.59 -0.91
N ILE A 129 -1.26 -11.29 -0.89
CA ILE A 129 -1.09 -10.44 0.29
C ILE A 129 -2.08 -10.85 1.38
N ARG A 130 -1.61 -10.90 2.63
CA ARG A 130 -2.42 -11.23 3.81
C ARG A 130 -2.34 -10.13 4.84
N PHE A 131 -3.47 -9.82 5.47
CA PHE A 131 -3.54 -8.81 6.51
C PHE A 131 -3.75 -9.47 7.87
N VAL A 132 -3.07 -8.94 8.88
CA VAL A 132 -3.19 -9.43 10.25
C VAL A 132 -3.59 -8.28 11.14
N GLN A 133 -4.75 -8.37 11.78
CA GLN A 133 -5.16 -7.34 12.73
C GLN A 133 -4.20 -7.35 13.92
N ARG A 134 -3.53 -6.22 14.12
CA ARG A 134 -2.64 -6.00 15.26
C ARG A 134 -3.47 -5.62 16.47
N THR A 135 -3.14 -6.24 17.60
CA THR A 135 -3.78 -6.04 18.90
C THR A 135 -2.70 -5.99 19.96
N ASN A 136 -3.06 -5.58 21.18
CA ASN A 136 -2.12 -5.60 22.31
C ASN A 136 -1.51 -6.99 22.56
N SER A 137 -2.21 -8.08 22.22
CA SER A 137 -1.72 -9.45 22.44
C SER A 137 -0.67 -9.91 21.42
N ASN A 138 -0.64 -9.33 20.21
CA ASN A 138 0.30 -9.70 19.15
C ASN A 138 1.26 -8.55 18.75
N ALA A 139 1.16 -7.40 19.43
CA ALA A 139 1.94 -6.18 19.17
C ALA A 139 3.45 -6.44 19.04
N ASN A 140 4.02 -7.27 19.92
CA ASN A 140 5.45 -7.60 19.91
C ASN A 140 5.87 -8.49 18.72
N GLN A 141 4.93 -9.22 18.11
CA GLN A 141 5.18 -10.02 16.90
C GLN A 141 5.13 -9.15 15.63
N HIS A 142 4.57 -7.95 15.72
CA HIS A 142 4.31 -7.05 14.59
C HIS A 142 4.82 -5.64 14.90
N PRO A 143 6.15 -5.45 14.97
CA PRO A 143 6.76 -4.13 15.21
C PRO A 143 6.56 -3.17 14.03
N ASN A 144 6.45 -3.70 12.81
CA ASN A 144 6.14 -2.94 11.60
C ASN A 144 4.67 -3.15 11.25
N TYR A 145 3.89 -2.08 11.07
CA TYR A 145 2.46 -2.18 10.79
C TYR A 145 1.89 -0.90 10.19
N ILE A 146 0.75 -1.04 9.52
CA ILE A 146 -0.03 0.09 9.01
C ILE A 146 -1.07 0.50 10.04
N ARG A 147 -1.16 1.79 10.36
CA ARG A 147 -2.29 2.36 11.09
C ARG A 147 -3.14 3.20 10.15
N PHE A 148 -4.38 2.76 9.93
CA PHE A 148 -5.39 3.54 9.21
C PHE A 148 -5.94 4.62 10.14
N ARG A 149 -5.85 5.90 9.75
CA ARG A 149 -6.24 7.04 10.60
C ARG A 149 -7.04 8.10 9.85
N PRO A 150 -7.86 8.92 10.54
CA PRO A 150 -8.52 10.06 9.91
C PRO A 150 -7.50 11.16 9.58
N GLY A 151 -7.86 12.03 8.63
CA GLY A 151 -7.07 13.21 8.26
C GLY A 151 -7.62 13.88 7.01
N ASN A 152 -6.82 14.75 6.40
CA ASN A 152 -7.17 15.39 5.13
C ASN A 152 -6.74 14.52 3.95
N GLY A 153 -7.57 14.46 2.91
CA GLY A 153 -7.32 13.67 1.69
C GLY A 153 -7.11 12.18 1.93
N CYS A 154 -6.59 11.50 0.91
CA CYS A 154 -6.18 10.10 0.97
C CYS A 154 -4.67 10.07 0.72
N SER A 155 -3.91 9.40 1.58
CA SER A 155 -2.45 9.32 1.40
C SER A 155 -1.80 8.15 2.12
N SER A 156 -0.63 7.77 1.61
CA SER A 156 0.16 6.65 2.09
C SER A 156 1.64 6.86 1.77
N ARG A 157 2.52 6.18 2.51
CA ARG A 157 3.93 6.03 2.09
C ARG A 157 4.03 4.84 1.13
N VAL A 158 5.06 4.84 0.27
CA VAL A 158 5.27 3.72 -0.67
C VAL A 158 6.14 2.63 -0.04
N GLY A 159 5.61 1.41 0.06
CA GLY A 159 6.29 0.25 0.66
C GLY A 159 6.34 0.25 2.20
N MET A 160 6.97 -0.78 2.77
CA MET A 160 7.18 -0.89 4.22
C MET A 160 8.32 0.03 4.68
N GLN A 161 8.04 0.87 5.68
CA GLN A 161 8.97 1.89 6.19
C GLN A 161 9.69 1.48 7.47
N GLY A 162 9.18 0.45 8.15
CA GLY A 162 9.56 0.12 9.53
C GLY A 162 8.70 0.86 10.56
N GLY A 163 8.45 0.23 11.71
CA GLY A 163 7.62 0.79 12.77
C GLY A 163 6.14 1.00 12.39
N GLU A 164 5.48 1.93 13.07
CA GLU A 164 4.14 2.38 12.70
C GLU A 164 4.23 3.32 11.48
N GLN A 165 3.53 2.96 10.39
CA GLN A 165 3.32 3.85 9.25
C GLN A 165 1.82 4.10 9.03
N HIS A 166 1.49 5.24 8.45
CA HIS A 166 0.10 5.67 8.32
C HIS A 166 -0.45 5.48 6.90
N ILE A 167 -1.70 5.03 6.83
CA ILE A 167 -2.59 5.34 5.72
C ILE A 167 -3.63 6.33 6.24
N THR A 168 -3.65 7.53 5.67
CA THR A 168 -4.58 8.59 6.04
C THR A 168 -5.79 8.55 5.13
N LEU A 169 -6.99 8.50 5.69
CA LEU A 169 -8.24 8.50 4.94
C LEU A 169 -9.22 9.54 5.48
N GLY A 170 -9.36 10.66 4.77
CA GLY A 170 -10.39 11.66 5.04
C GLY A 170 -11.80 11.21 4.71
N ASP A 171 -12.79 12.04 5.03
CA ASP A 171 -14.22 11.69 4.93
C ASP A 171 -14.68 11.31 3.52
N GLY A 172 -14.04 11.92 2.51
CA GLY A 172 -14.31 11.70 1.08
C GLY A 172 -13.65 10.46 0.49
N CYS A 173 -12.70 9.82 1.18
CA CYS A 173 -12.01 8.64 0.64
C CYS A 173 -12.98 7.45 0.56
N SER A 174 -13.19 6.91 -0.64
CA SER A 174 -14.02 5.71 -0.84
C SER A 174 -13.27 4.43 -0.45
N THR A 175 -13.94 3.28 -0.51
CA THR A 175 -13.27 1.96 -0.44
C THR A 175 -12.22 1.82 -1.54
N GLY A 176 -12.51 2.31 -2.75
CA GLY A 176 -11.55 2.31 -3.86
C GLY A 176 -10.29 3.14 -3.58
N ALA A 177 -10.44 4.30 -2.93
CA ALA A 177 -9.30 5.08 -2.46
C ALA A 177 -8.49 4.30 -1.40
N ALA A 178 -9.14 3.61 -0.47
CA ALA A 178 -8.42 2.75 0.48
C ALA A 178 -7.67 1.59 -0.21
N VAL A 179 -8.24 0.98 -1.27
CA VAL A 179 -7.52 -0.04 -2.08
C VAL A 179 -6.28 0.57 -2.73
N HIS A 180 -6.39 1.78 -3.29
CA HIS A 180 -5.28 2.53 -3.88
C HIS A 180 -4.17 2.85 -2.86
N GLU A 181 -4.51 3.39 -1.69
CA GLU A 181 -3.52 3.72 -0.65
C GLU A 181 -2.82 2.49 -0.07
N ILE A 182 -3.52 1.35 -0.01
CA ILE A 182 -2.91 0.06 0.31
C ILE A 182 -1.93 -0.35 -0.80
N GLY A 183 -2.27 -0.10 -2.07
CA GLY A 183 -1.36 -0.30 -3.21
C GLY A 183 -0.04 0.44 -3.05
N HIS A 184 -0.09 1.72 -2.67
CA HIS A 184 1.11 2.47 -2.29
C HIS A 184 1.87 1.79 -1.16
N ALA A 185 1.21 1.44 -0.06
CA ALA A 185 1.88 0.79 1.08
C ALA A 185 2.51 -0.58 0.73
N LEU A 186 2.04 -1.24 -0.34
CA LEU A 186 2.61 -2.48 -0.88
C LEU A 186 3.75 -2.23 -1.88
N GLY A 187 3.98 -0.99 -2.30
CA GLY A 187 5.09 -0.60 -3.16
C GLY A 187 4.70 -0.13 -4.56
N LEU A 188 3.40 -0.01 -4.87
CA LEU A 188 2.95 0.49 -6.16
C LEU A 188 3.07 2.00 -6.26
N TRP A 189 3.47 2.47 -7.44
CA TRP A 189 3.46 3.88 -7.83
C TRP A 189 2.27 4.15 -8.74
N HIS A 190 2.08 5.42 -9.08
CA HIS A 190 1.08 5.76 -10.07
C HIS A 190 1.44 5.28 -11.47
N GLU A 191 0.43 4.76 -12.19
CA GLU A 191 0.58 4.26 -13.56
C GLU A 191 0.95 5.40 -14.53
N GLN A 192 0.37 6.60 -14.35
CA GLN A 192 0.69 7.77 -15.20
C GLN A 192 2.07 8.38 -14.93
N SER A 193 2.89 7.80 -14.05
CA SER A 193 4.25 8.28 -13.78
C SER A 193 5.33 7.39 -14.39
N ARG A 194 4.94 6.32 -15.09
CA ARG A 194 5.82 5.45 -15.88
C ARG A 194 6.61 6.23 -16.94
N GLU A 195 7.81 5.75 -17.26
CA GLU A 195 8.67 6.33 -18.29
C GLU A 195 8.07 6.18 -19.70
N ASP A 196 7.34 5.11 -19.97
CA ASP A 196 6.73 4.85 -21.28
C ASP A 196 5.36 5.51 -21.49
N ARG A 197 4.80 6.19 -20.47
CA ARG A 197 3.41 6.69 -20.48
C ARG A 197 3.05 7.55 -21.69
N ASP A 198 4.00 8.33 -22.24
CA ASP A 198 3.73 9.28 -23.32
C ASP A 198 3.46 8.56 -24.66
N ARG A 199 3.68 7.23 -24.71
CA ARG A 199 3.20 6.35 -25.80
C ARG A 199 1.73 5.98 -25.66
N HIS A 200 1.15 6.17 -24.48
CA HIS A 200 -0.15 5.65 -24.08
C HIS A 200 -1.16 6.76 -23.77
N ILE A 201 -0.70 7.84 -23.16
CA ILE A 201 -1.50 9.00 -22.75
C ILE A 201 -0.86 10.31 -23.21
N GLN A 202 -1.64 11.38 -23.21
CA GLN A 202 -1.20 12.75 -23.45
C GLN A 202 -1.55 13.62 -22.25
N ILE A 203 -0.55 14.34 -21.75
CA ILE A 203 -0.72 15.34 -20.68
C ILE A 203 -1.07 16.70 -21.29
N HIS A 204 -2.18 17.29 -20.85
CA HIS A 204 -2.64 18.61 -21.23
C HIS A 204 -2.19 19.63 -20.21
N TRP A 205 -0.89 19.97 -20.24
CA TRP A 205 -0.24 20.89 -19.30
C TRP A 205 -0.98 22.22 -19.11
N GLN A 206 -1.60 22.73 -20.17
CA GLN A 206 -2.38 23.96 -20.15
C GLN A 206 -3.64 23.89 -19.25
N ASN A 207 -4.16 22.70 -18.96
CA ASN A 207 -5.34 22.47 -18.12
C ASN A 207 -4.98 22.25 -16.65
N ILE A 208 -3.70 22.01 -16.33
CA ILE A 208 -3.25 21.72 -14.96
C ILE A 208 -3.11 23.03 -14.17
N GLU A 209 -3.48 22.98 -12.89
CA GLU A 209 -3.17 24.01 -11.89
C GLU A 209 -1.66 24.25 -11.82
N SER A 210 -1.21 25.51 -11.87
CA SER A 210 0.22 25.83 -12.05
C SER A 210 1.11 25.29 -10.92
N SER A 211 0.61 25.24 -9.69
CA SER A 211 1.30 24.68 -8.53
C SER A 211 1.38 23.15 -8.54
N HIS A 212 0.60 22.45 -9.38
CA HIS A 212 0.51 20.97 -9.39
C HIS A 212 1.05 20.33 -10.67
N VAL A 213 1.66 21.10 -11.56
CA VAL A 213 2.34 20.59 -12.78
C VAL A 213 3.35 19.49 -12.43
N HIS A 214 4.05 19.64 -11.29
CA HIS A 214 5.06 18.68 -10.86
C HIS A 214 4.52 17.27 -10.57
N ASN A 215 3.23 17.13 -10.23
CA ASN A 215 2.60 15.82 -10.01
C ASN A 215 2.46 14.97 -11.29
N PHE A 216 2.79 15.56 -12.45
CA PHE A 216 2.79 14.88 -13.74
C PHE A 216 4.21 14.71 -14.28
N ASN A 217 5.27 15.00 -13.54
CA ASN A 217 6.62 14.73 -14.01
C ASN A 217 6.88 13.20 -14.05
N GLN A 218 7.64 12.72 -15.03
CA GLN A 218 8.03 11.30 -15.08
C GLN A 218 9.19 11.06 -14.13
N HIS A 219 9.02 10.11 -13.22
CA HIS A 219 9.99 9.87 -12.16
C HIS A 219 10.45 8.42 -12.05
N ILE A 220 9.79 7.49 -12.74
CA ILE A 220 10.07 6.06 -12.62
C ILE A 220 10.87 5.63 -13.84
N THR A 221 12.19 5.53 -13.70
CA THR A 221 13.09 4.96 -14.74
C THR A 221 13.36 3.47 -14.53
N ASP A 222 13.10 2.94 -13.33
CA ASP A 222 13.53 1.59 -12.93
C ASP A 222 12.43 0.78 -12.22
N GLY A 223 11.17 1.22 -12.31
CA GLY A 223 10.07 0.29 -12.15
C GLY A 223 10.11 -0.56 -13.41
N ASP A 224 10.53 -1.82 -13.32
CA ASP A 224 10.31 -2.78 -14.39
C ASP A 224 8.88 -2.52 -14.88
N ASP A 225 8.73 -2.03 -16.12
CA ASP A 225 7.46 -1.91 -16.84
C ASP A 225 6.95 -3.34 -17.02
N HIS A 226 6.56 -3.94 -15.90
CA HIS A 226 6.24 -5.33 -15.78
C HIS A 226 4.83 -5.42 -16.34
N ALA A 227 4.78 -5.71 -17.64
CA ALA A 227 3.61 -5.72 -18.50
C ALA A 227 3.25 -4.37 -19.16
N SER A 228 2.32 -4.47 -20.10
CA SER A 228 1.81 -3.35 -20.88
C SER A 228 1.16 -2.31 -19.97
N TYR A 229 1.17 -1.05 -20.43
CA TYR A 229 0.48 0.06 -19.76
C TYR A 229 -0.98 -0.27 -19.44
N ASP A 230 -1.36 -0.14 -18.17
CA ASP A 230 -2.68 -0.50 -17.66
C ASP A 230 -3.57 0.73 -17.44
N TYR A 231 -4.33 1.10 -18.47
CA TYR A 231 -5.31 2.20 -18.39
C TYR A 231 -6.35 2.00 -17.28
N ASP A 232 -6.67 0.75 -16.94
CA ASP A 232 -7.66 0.41 -15.93
C ASP A 232 -7.02 0.23 -14.54
N SER A 233 -5.71 0.48 -14.38
CA SER A 233 -5.04 0.41 -13.08
C SER A 233 -5.73 1.30 -12.05
N ILE A 234 -5.91 0.76 -10.84
CA ILE A 234 -6.42 1.56 -9.72
C ILE A 234 -5.41 2.65 -9.31
N MET A 235 -4.14 2.50 -9.72
CA MET A 235 -3.06 3.45 -9.51
C MET A 235 -2.99 4.52 -10.61
N HIS A 236 -3.89 4.50 -11.60
CA HIS A 236 -3.94 5.55 -12.63
C HIS A 236 -4.74 6.77 -12.13
N TYR A 237 -4.26 7.98 -12.44
CA TYR A 237 -5.03 9.22 -12.24
C TYR A 237 -6.29 9.29 -13.11
N GLY A 238 -7.31 9.98 -12.60
CA GLY A 238 -8.48 10.39 -13.37
C GLY A 238 -8.15 11.43 -14.44
N ALA A 239 -8.99 11.48 -15.48
CA ALA A 239 -8.79 12.39 -16.62
C ALA A 239 -8.72 13.87 -16.24
N THR A 240 -9.32 14.28 -15.11
CA THR A 240 -9.38 15.68 -14.65
C THR A 240 -8.54 15.95 -13.39
N ALA A 241 -7.60 15.06 -13.05
CA ALA A 241 -6.71 15.23 -11.90
C ALA A 241 -6.00 16.60 -11.97
N PHE A 242 -6.03 17.38 -10.88
CA PHE A 242 -5.45 18.74 -10.79
C PHE A 242 -5.87 19.73 -11.90
N SER A 243 -7.06 19.53 -12.47
CA SER A 243 -7.57 20.43 -13.50
C SER A 243 -7.99 21.79 -12.92
N LYS A 244 -7.51 22.89 -13.50
CA LYS A 244 -7.92 24.26 -13.13
C LYS A 244 -9.21 24.76 -13.78
N ASN A 245 -9.68 24.08 -14.84
CA ASN A 245 -10.80 24.53 -15.69
C ASN A 245 -11.86 23.44 -15.93
N GLY A 246 -11.84 22.36 -15.14
CA GLY A 246 -12.67 21.17 -15.32
C GLY A 246 -12.44 20.38 -16.62
N GLN A 247 -11.44 20.74 -17.44
CA GLN A 247 -11.11 20.01 -18.68
C GLN A 247 -10.13 18.87 -18.39
N PRO A 248 -10.05 17.84 -19.25
CA PRO A 248 -9.10 16.76 -19.07
C PRO A 248 -7.65 17.27 -19.01
N THR A 249 -6.92 16.88 -17.96
CA THR A 249 -5.46 16.99 -17.86
C THR A 249 -4.76 15.78 -18.44
N ILE A 250 -5.45 14.64 -18.57
CA ILE A 250 -4.96 13.42 -19.21
C ILE A 250 -5.99 12.93 -20.23
N THR A 251 -5.53 12.59 -21.44
CA THR A 251 -6.32 11.84 -22.43
C THR A 251 -5.54 10.62 -22.92
N THR A 252 -6.22 9.55 -23.30
CA THR A 252 -5.57 8.38 -23.88
C THR A 252 -5.23 8.62 -25.36
N VAL A 253 -4.06 8.16 -25.81
CA VAL A 253 -3.67 8.24 -27.23
C VAL A 253 -4.55 7.35 -28.09
N SER A 254 -4.87 6.15 -27.60
CA SER A 254 -5.85 5.27 -28.22
C SER A 254 -7.27 5.68 -27.81
N PRO A 255 -8.20 5.92 -28.75
CA PRO A 255 -9.56 6.34 -28.43
C PRO A 255 -10.34 5.22 -27.72
N GLY A 256 -11.27 5.61 -26.83
CA GLY A 256 -12.20 4.69 -26.17
C GLY A 256 -11.66 3.95 -24.96
N LYS A 257 -10.45 4.27 -24.49
CA LYS A 257 -9.90 3.77 -23.22
C LYS A 257 -10.31 4.70 -22.07
N SER A 258 -10.85 4.14 -21.00
CA SER A 258 -11.14 4.87 -19.76
C SER A 258 -9.93 4.82 -18.82
N ILE A 259 -9.79 5.82 -17.96
CA ILE A 259 -8.70 5.92 -16.98
C ILE A 259 -9.24 6.42 -15.63
N GLY A 260 -8.53 6.12 -14.55
CA GLY A 260 -8.82 6.63 -13.21
C GLY A 260 -10.00 5.97 -12.50
N GLN A 261 -10.26 4.70 -12.81
CA GLN A 261 -11.27 3.93 -12.09
C GLN A 261 -10.84 3.72 -10.62
N ARG A 262 -11.84 3.65 -9.73
CA ARG A 262 -11.67 3.37 -8.27
C ARG A 262 -12.55 2.21 -7.82
N LYS A 263 -12.82 1.25 -8.71
CA LYS A 263 -13.72 0.11 -8.48
C LYS A 263 -13.00 -1.13 -8.01
N SER A 264 -11.82 -1.44 -8.54
CA SER A 264 -11.11 -2.67 -8.18
C SER A 264 -9.66 -2.63 -8.65
N LEU A 265 -8.84 -3.54 -8.13
CA LEU A 265 -7.57 -3.88 -8.77
C LEU A 265 -7.81 -4.35 -10.21
N SER A 266 -7.02 -3.84 -11.13
CA SER A 266 -6.90 -4.35 -12.50
C SER A 266 -6.08 -5.65 -12.54
N ARG A 267 -6.00 -6.25 -13.72
CA ARG A 267 -5.12 -7.41 -13.90
C ARG A 267 -3.65 -7.01 -13.79
N GLY A 268 -3.25 -5.85 -14.31
CA GLY A 268 -1.90 -5.33 -14.20
C GLY A 268 -1.50 -5.09 -12.74
N ASP A 269 -2.39 -4.51 -11.93
CA ASP A 269 -2.12 -4.30 -10.49
C ASP A 269 -1.81 -5.62 -9.77
N ILE A 270 -2.61 -6.66 -10.03
CA ILE A 270 -2.45 -8.00 -9.42
C ILE A 270 -1.14 -8.64 -9.88
N ASP A 271 -0.85 -8.62 -11.19
CA ASP A 271 0.34 -9.24 -11.76
C ASP A 271 1.62 -8.55 -11.28
N THR A 272 1.62 -7.22 -11.19
CA THR A 272 2.73 -6.43 -10.63
C THR A 272 2.95 -6.77 -9.16
N ILE A 273 1.90 -6.86 -8.35
CA ILE A 273 2.04 -7.26 -6.94
C ILE A 273 2.57 -8.68 -6.81
N HIS A 274 2.09 -9.60 -7.65
CA HIS A 274 2.64 -10.94 -7.68
C HIS A 274 4.13 -10.90 -7.99
N PHE A 275 4.56 -10.15 -9.01
CA PHE A 275 5.97 -9.96 -9.35
C PHE A 275 6.80 -9.37 -8.20
N LEU A 276 6.34 -8.27 -7.60
CA LEU A 276 7.05 -7.60 -6.51
C LEU A 276 7.25 -8.49 -5.27
N TYR A 277 6.34 -9.44 -5.06
CA TYR A 277 6.35 -10.39 -3.96
C TYR A 277 6.73 -11.81 -4.40
N GLN A 278 7.21 -12.02 -5.64
CA GLN A 278 7.75 -13.30 -6.10
C GLN A 278 8.96 -13.70 -5.23
N GLY A 279 9.00 -14.96 -4.81
CA GLY A 279 10.03 -15.45 -3.88
C GLY A 279 9.88 -14.96 -2.43
N THR A 280 8.81 -14.22 -2.10
CA THR A 280 8.32 -14.02 -0.73
C THR A 280 7.12 -14.91 -0.41
N THR A 281 6.92 -15.98 -1.20
CA THR A 281 5.90 -16.99 -0.93
C THR A 281 6.11 -17.53 0.47
N SER A 282 5.26 -17.08 1.38
CA SER A 282 5.29 -17.53 2.75
C SER A 282 5.16 -19.05 2.75
N GLN A 283 6.07 -19.76 3.42
CA GLN A 283 5.90 -21.20 3.66
C GLN A 283 4.74 -21.46 4.65
N SER A 284 4.11 -20.39 5.16
CA SER A 284 3.04 -20.45 6.13
C SER A 284 2.02 -19.33 5.99
N ARG A 285 0.79 -19.54 6.45
CA ARG A 285 -0.23 -18.49 6.56
C ARG A 285 -0.44 -18.10 8.03
N PRO A 286 -0.67 -16.81 8.32
CA PRO A 286 -1.01 -16.40 9.66
C PRO A 286 -2.39 -16.94 10.05
N TYR A 287 -2.55 -17.27 11.33
CA TYR A 287 -3.79 -17.69 11.94
C TYR A 287 -3.92 -17.00 13.30
N THR A 288 -5.00 -16.23 13.47
CA THR A 288 -5.32 -15.60 14.75
C THR A 288 -6.08 -16.58 15.63
N ILE A 289 -5.52 -16.90 16.80
CA ILE A 289 -6.08 -17.83 17.78
C ILE A 289 -7.45 -17.34 18.24
N ARG A 290 -8.45 -18.21 18.15
CA ARG A 290 -9.82 -17.95 18.60
C ARG A 290 -10.00 -18.46 20.02
N GLN A 291 -11.04 -17.98 20.69
CA GLN A 291 -11.39 -18.48 22.02
C GLN A 291 -11.66 -19.99 21.97
N GLY A 292 -10.98 -20.75 22.83
CA GLY A 292 -11.09 -22.21 22.91
C GLY A 292 -10.22 -22.99 21.91
N ASP A 293 -9.44 -22.31 21.06
CA ASP A 293 -8.47 -22.99 20.21
C ASP A 293 -7.31 -23.57 21.05
N THR A 294 -6.91 -24.79 20.70
CA THR A 294 -5.60 -25.38 21.05
C THR A 294 -4.83 -25.63 19.75
N LEU A 295 -3.49 -25.80 19.80
CA LEU A 295 -2.74 -26.14 18.58
C LEU A 295 -3.26 -27.42 17.91
N PHE A 296 -3.71 -28.41 18.70
CA PHE A 296 -4.33 -29.63 18.18
C PHE A 296 -5.64 -29.34 17.43
N ILE A 297 -6.55 -28.55 18.03
CA ILE A 297 -7.83 -28.20 17.40
C ILE A 297 -7.60 -27.38 16.13
N ILE A 298 -6.63 -26.46 16.16
CA ILE A 298 -6.24 -25.68 14.98
C ILE A 298 -5.72 -26.63 13.90
N ALA A 299 -4.79 -27.54 14.20
CA ALA A 299 -4.23 -28.47 13.23
C ALA A 299 -5.29 -29.43 12.65
N GLU A 300 -6.19 -29.95 13.48
CA GLU A 300 -7.30 -30.79 13.03
C GLU A 300 -8.21 -30.03 12.03
N ARG A 301 -8.53 -28.77 12.33
CA ARG A 301 -9.41 -27.95 11.48
C ARG A 301 -8.72 -27.45 10.22
N GLU A 302 -7.50 -26.96 10.35
CA GLU A 302 -6.82 -26.15 9.33
C GLU A 302 -5.83 -26.97 8.49
N LEU A 303 -5.23 -28.01 9.09
CA LEU A 303 -4.27 -28.93 8.45
C LEU A 303 -4.86 -30.31 8.18
N LYS A 304 -6.11 -30.54 8.61
CA LYS A 304 -6.87 -31.81 8.49
C LYS A 304 -6.26 -32.99 9.25
N ASP A 305 -5.41 -32.72 10.24
CA ASP A 305 -4.82 -33.71 11.15
C ASP A 305 -4.27 -33.02 12.41
N GLY A 306 -4.89 -33.27 13.56
CA GLY A 306 -4.52 -32.69 14.85
C GLY A 306 -3.11 -33.08 15.31
N ASN A 307 -2.55 -34.19 14.85
CA ASN A 307 -1.18 -34.60 15.20
C ASN A 307 -0.11 -33.71 14.56
N ARG A 308 -0.48 -32.97 13.51
CA ARG A 308 0.38 -31.98 12.83
C ARG A 308 0.53 -30.67 13.60
N TRP A 309 0.02 -30.59 14.83
CA TRP A 309 0.10 -29.35 15.63
C TRP A 309 1.53 -28.84 15.84
N ARG A 310 2.53 -29.72 15.81
CA ARG A 310 3.95 -29.36 15.93
C ARG A 310 4.52 -28.66 14.69
N GLU A 311 3.80 -28.70 13.57
CA GLU A 311 4.14 -27.93 12.37
C GLU A 311 3.69 -26.46 12.49
N ILE A 312 2.83 -26.12 13.46
CA ILE A 312 2.39 -24.75 13.70
C ILE A 312 3.54 -23.95 14.33
N MET A 313 3.89 -22.85 13.67
CA MET A 313 5.04 -22.02 14.03
C MET A 313 4.65 -20.80 14.86
N LYS A 314 5.53 -20.41 15.78
CA LYS A 314 5.39 -19.24 16.66
C LYS A 314 5.47 -17.91 15.90
N THR A 315 6.37 -17.85 14.93
CA THR A 315 6.66 -16.66 14.16
C THR A 315 6.66 -16.99 12.68
N LEU A 316 6.59 -15.95 11.86
CA LEU A 316 6.67 -16.06 10.42
C LEU A 316 7.97 -16.72 9.94
N ASN A 317 9.06 -16.53 10.68
CA ASN A 317 10.37 -17.11 10.41
C ASN A 317 10.55 -18.50 11.05
N GLY A 318 9.49 -19.06 11.64
CA GLY A 318 9.50 -20.38 12.28
C GLY A 318 9.46 -20.35 13.80
N GLY A 319 9.96 -21.43 14.40
CA GLY A 319 9.98 -21.67 15.85
C GLY A 319 8.85 -22.57 16.33
N SER A 320 9.20 -23.63 17.07
CA SER A 320 8.26 -24.62 17.60
C SER A 320 7.74 -24.24 18.99
N PHE A 321 6.51 -24.63 19.30
CA PHE A 321 5.95 -24.55 20.65
C PHE A 321 6.45 -25.70 21.53
N THR A 322 6.86 -25.37 22.75
CA THR A 322 6.94 -26.35 23.84
C THR A 322 5.53 -26.72 24.32
N GLU A 323 5.38 -27.84 25.01
CA GLU A 323 4.10 -28.27 25.58
C GLU A 323 3.50 -27.21 26.53
N GLN A 324 4.36 -26.53 27.32
CA GLN A 324 3.93 -25.46 28.22
C GLN A 324 3.39 -24.24 27.45
N GLU A 325 4.07 -23.84 26.38
CA GLU A 325 3.60 -22.71 25.56
C GLU A 325 2.33 -23.05 24.78
N ALA A 326 2.23 -24.28 24.27
CA ALA A 326 1.03 -24.77 23.61
C ALA A 326 -0.20 -24.80 24.55
N GLY A 327 0.03 -25.02 25.86
CA GLY A 327 -0.99 -24.95 26.90
C GLY A 327 -1.40 -23.54 27.32
N ASN A 328 -0.62 -22.52 26.97
CA ASN A 328 -0.80 -21.13 27.42
C ASN A 328 -1.18 -20.16 26.29
N LEU A 329 -1.69 -20.68 25.18
CA LEU A 329 -2.15 -19.86 24.05
C LEU A 329 -3.22 -18.85 24.45
N GLN A 330 -3.12 -17.65 23.92
CA GLN A 330 -4.08 -16.58 24.19
C GLN A 330 -4.94 -16.27 22.95
N PRO A 331 -6.27 -16.10 23.09
CA PRO A 331 -7.09 -15.57 22.02
C PRO A 331 -6.53 -14.24 21.49
N GLY A 332 -6.47 -14.08 20.17
CA GLY A 332 -5.87 -12.93 19.50
C GLY A 332 -4.36 -13.06 19.24
N GLN A 333 -3.66 -14.03 19.83
CA GLN A 333 -2.28 -14.35 19.46
C GLN A 333 -2.24 -14.89 18.02
N VAL A 334 -1.19 -14.53 17.27
CA VAL A 334 -1.02 -15.00 15.88
C VAL A 334 0.02 -16.12 15.85
N VAL A 335 -0.34 -17.20 15.17
CA VAL A 335 0.53 -18.35 14.86
C VAL A 335 0.56 -18.58 13.36
N TYR A 336 1.51 -19.39 12.88
CA TYR A 336 1.77 -19.55 11.45
C TYR A 336 1.61 -21.02 11.06
N LEU A 337 0.64 -21.29 10.19
CA LEU A 337 0.31 -22.63 9.72
C LEU A 337 1.05 -22.92 8.42
N PRO A 338 1.67 -24.09 8.22
CA PRO A 338 2.33 -24.41 6.96
C PRO A 338 1.34 -24.33 5.78
N LEU A 339 1.80 -23.85 4.63
CA LEU A 339 1.07 -24.00 3.37
C LEU A 339 1.31 -25.43 2.85
N ASN A 340 0.24 -26.17 2.55
CA ASN A 340 0.31 -27.53 1.99
C ASN A 340 0.64 -27.52 0.50
#